data_AF-A0A942GK99-F1
#
_entry.id   AF-A0A942GK99-F1
#
_cell.length_a   1.000
_cell.length_b   1.000
_cell.length_c   1.000
_cell.angle_alpha   90.00
_cell.angle_beta   90.00
_cell.angle_gamma   90.00
#
_symmetry.space_group_name_H-M   'P 1'
#
loop_
_entity.id
_entity.type
_entity.pdbx_description
1 polymer ?
#
loop_
_entity_poly.entity_id
_entity_poly.type
_entity_poly.pdbx_seq_one_letter_code
_entity_poly.pdbx_strand_id
1 'polypeptide(L)' 'MSEASKKETILLFGREFTEVDLWIVKEVVRRYPRLSQEELAHTICENLRWVAPNGNDKVESCRQLLRRLESQG' A
#
# COMPACT_ATOMS: atom_id res chain seq x y z
N MET A 1 -25.59 9.36 -20.90
CA MET A 1 -24.17 9.75 -20.74
C MET A 1 -23.66 9.11 -19.47
N SER A 2 -22.85 8.07 -19.68
CA SER A 2 -21.95 7.27 -18.82
C SER A 2 -22.20 7.13 -17.31
N GLU A 3 -22.32 5.86 -16.93
CA GLU A 3 -22.21 5.29 -15.58
C GLU A 3 -20.96 5.74 -14.83
N ALA A 4 -21.13 6.22 -13.60
CA ALA A 4 -20.08 6.22 -12.61
C ALA A 4 -19.93 4.78 -12.08
N SER A 5 -19.12 3.97 -12.75
CA SER A 5 -18.67 2.68 -12.22
C SER A 5 -18.03 2.92 -10.85
N LYS A 6 -18.71 2.51 -9.76
CA LYS A 6 -18.12 2.49 -8.42
C LYS A 6 -16.85 1.66 -8.51
N LYS A 7 -15.68 2.28 -8.37
CA LYS A 7 -14.45 1.54 -8.12
C LYS A 7 -14.55 0.99 -6.71
N GLU A 8 -14.60 -0.33 -6.57
CA GLU A 8 -14.55 -0.93 -5.24
C GLU A 8 -13.22 -0.58 -4.59
N THR A 9 -13.30 0.11 -3.46
CA THR A 9 -12.14 0.45 -2.64
C THR A 9 -12.27 -0.20 -1.29
N ILE A 10 -11.14 -0.59 -0.71
CA ILE A 10 -11.09 -1.13 0.64
C ILE A 10 -10.48 -0.11 1.60
N LEU A 11 -11.09 0.09 2.77
CA LEU A 11 -10.56 0.98 3.80
C LEU A 11 -9.56 0.22 4.67
N LEU A 12 -8.29 0.58 4.58
CA LEU A 12 -7.19 -0.01 5.36
C LEU A 12 -6.43 1.08 6.09
N PHE A 13 -6.31 0.95 7.41
CA PHE A 13 -5.53 1.87 8.27
C PHE A 13 -5.90 3.36 8.06
N GLY A 14 -7.19 3.63 7.80
CA GLY A 14 -7.70 4.99 7.59
C GLY A 14 -7.42 5.59 6.21
N ARG A 15 -6.98 4.79 5.23
CA ARG A 15 -6.82 5.18 3.81
C ARG A 15 -7.65 4.24 2.93
N GLU A 16 -8.32 4.80 1.93
CA GLU A 16 -8.97 4.01 0.89
C GLU A 16 -7.94 3.48 -0.10
N PHE A 17 -8.02 2.19 -0.41
CA PHE A 17 -7.17 1.52 -1.38
C PHE A 17 -8.00 1.12 -2.59
N THR A 18 -7.56 1.56 -3.76
CA THR A 18 -8.05 1.08 -5.05
C THR A 18 -7.35 -0.23 -5.44
N GLU A 19 -7.87 -0.91 -6.47
CA GLU A 19 -7.17 -2.05 -7.08
C GLU A 19 -5.75 -1.69 -7.55
N VAL A 20 -5.56 -0.46 -8.04
CA VAL A 20 -4.24 0.02 -8.49
C VAL A 20 -3.29 0.18 -7.31
N ASP A 21 -3.75 0.70 -6.17
CA ASP A 21 -2.92 0.79 -4.96
C ASP A 21 -2.46 -0.61 -4.51
N LEU A 22 -3.38 -1.59 -4.51
CA LEU A 22 -3.05 -2.97 -4.14
C LEU A 22 -2.11 -3.64 -5.14
N TRP A 23 -2.27 -3.34 -6.43
CA TRP A 23 -1.35 -3.80 -7.46
C TRP A 23 0.06 -3.23 -7.26
N ILE A 24 0.19 -1.93 -6.94
CA ILE A 24 1.48 -1.30 -6.65
C ILE A 24 2.17 -2.00 -5.48
N VAL A 25 1.44 -2.27 -4.39
CA VAL A 25 1.99 -2.96 -3.21
C VAL A 25 2.55 -4.33 -3.60
N LYS A 26 1.78 -5.13 -4.33
CA LYS A 26 2.21 -6.46 -4.81
C LYS A 26 3.42 -6.36 -5.75
N GLU A 27 3.42 -5.37 -6.63
CA GLU A 27 4.49 -5.17 -7.61
C GLU A 27 5.80 -4.73 -6.93
N VAL A 28 5.75 -3.92 -5.87
CA VAL A 28 6.93 -3.56 -5.06
C VAL A 28 7.53 -4.80 -4.40
N VAL A 29 6.72 -5.62 -3.74
CA VAL A 29 7.20 -6.88 -3.12
C VAL A 29 7.82 -7.81 -4.17
N ARG A 30 7.17 -7.95 -5.34
CA ARG A 30 7.64 -8.81 -6.44
C ARG A 30 8.94 -8.31 -7.06
N ARG A 31 9.10 -7.00 -7.26
CA ARG A 31 10.29 -6.40 -7.90
C ARG A 31 11.51 -6.39 -6.99
N TYR A 32 11.28 -6.32 -5.68
CA TYR A 32 12.35 -6.13 -4.71
C TYR A 32 12.39 -7.26 -3.65
N PRO A 33 12.55 -8.53 -4.05
CA PRO A 33 12.48 -9.68 -3.14
C PRO A 33 13.64 -9.76 -2.13
N ARG A 34 14.67 -8.93 -2.29
CA ARG A 34 15.84 -8.87 -1.40
C ARG A 34 15.79 -7.73 -0.38
N LEU A 35 14.80 -6.84 -0.49
CA LEU A 35 14.62 -5.78 0.49
C LEU A 35 14.03 -6.36 1.78
N SER A 36 14.49 -5.83 2.90
CA SER A 36 13.86 -6.08 4.19
C SER A 36 12.42 -5.56 4.21
N GLN A 37 11.62 -6.06 5.16
CA GLN A 37 10.25 -5.58 5.35
C GLN A 37 10.17 -4.07 5.63
N GLU A 38 11.23 -3.50 6.23
CA GLU A 38 11.33 -2.06 6.50
C GLU A 38 11.56 -1.26 5.22
N GLU A 39 12.51 -1.69 4.40
CA GLU A 39 12.79 -1.05 3.10
C GLU A 39 11.60 -1.17 2.12
N LEU A 40 10.89 -2.31 2.13
CA LEU A 40 9.65 -2.48 1.38
C LEU A 40 8.56 -1.51 1.86
N ALA A 41 8.43 -1.32 3.18
CA ALA A 41 7.44 -0.41 3.74
C ALA A 41 7.70 1.04 3.33
N HIS A 42 8.96 1.50 3.36
CA HIS A 42 9.34 2.81 2.82
C HIS A 42 9.01 2.92 1.33
N THR A 43 9.43 1.96 0.52
CA THR A 43 9.18 1.95 -0.92
C THR A 43 7.69 2.04 -1.24
N ILE A 44 6.85 1.30 -0.51
CA ILE A 44 5.38 1.35 -0.65
C ILE A 44 4.85 2.72 -0.26
N CYS A 45 5.28 3.25 0.88
CA CYS A 45 4.84 4.55 1.38
C CYS A 45 5.17 5.67 0.36
N GLU A 46 6.36 5.65 -0.25
CA GLU A 46 6.74 6.56 -1.33
C GLU A 46 5.85 6.43 -2.58
N ASN A 47 5.66 5.21 -3.08
CA ASN A 47 4.90 4.95 -4.31
C ASN A 47 3.42 5.30 -4.16
N LEU A 48 2.84 5.05 -2.99
CA LEU A 48 1.44 5.36 -2.68
C LEU A 48 1.24 6.79 -2.17
N ARG A 49 2.32 7.56 -2.01
CA ARG A 49 2.36 8.85 -1.28
C ARG A 49 1.65 8.75 0.07
N TRP A 50 1.89 7.65 0.77
CA TRP A 50 1.24 7.34 2.04
C TRP A 50 1.98 7.99 3.20
N VAL A 51 1.77 9.28 3.33
CA VAL A 51 2.42 10.14 4.34
C VAL A 51 1.44 10.55 5.44
N ALA A 52 1.98 10.86 6.61
CA ALA A 52 1.27 11.48 7.72
C ALA A 52 1.08 12.99 7.45
N PRO A 53 0.21 13.68 8.20
CA PRO A 53 -0.04 15.12 7.99
C PRO A 53 1.20 16.01 8.12
N ASN A 54 2.24 15.54 8.82
CA ASN A 54 3.53 16.21 8.93
C ASN A 54 4.49 15.95 7.74
N GLY A 55 4.04 15.22 6.71
CA GLY A 55 4.82 14.92 5.51
C GLY A 55 5.73 13.69 5.62
N ASN A 56 5.83 13.06 6.80
CA ASN A 56 6.65 11.86 6.98
C ASN A 56 5.90 10.60 6.52
N ASP A 57 6.63 9.60 6.02
CA ASP A 57 6.04 8.31 5.64
C ASP A 57 5.27 7.65 6.79
N LYS A 58 4.10 7.06 6.50
CA LYS A 58 3.38 6.19 7.42
C LYS A 58 3.94 4.77 7.42
N VAL A 59 5.25 4.64 7.66
CA VAL A 59 6.00 3.38 7.55
C VAL A 59 5.35 2.27 8.37
N GLU A 60 4.90 2.55 9.59
CA GLU A 60 4.25 1.54 10.44
C GLU A 60 2.95 1.00 9.81
N SER A 61 2.16 1.85 9.14
CA SER A 61 0.96 1.40 8.40
C SER A 61 1.34 0.56 7.18
N CYS A 62 2.39 0.95 6.45
CA CYS A 62 2.95 0.16 5.35
C CYS A 62 3.47 -1.22 5.85
N ARG A 63 4.12 -1.28 7.02
CA ARG A 63 4.56 -2.55 7.65
C ARG A 63 3.38 -3.43 8.06
N GLN A 64 2.33 -2.86 8.66
CA GLN A 64 1.13 -3.62 9.03
C GLN A 64 0.41 -4.17 7.79
N LEU A 65 0.38 -3.39 6.70
CA LEU A 65 -0.14 -3.87 5.41
C LEU A 65 0.65 -5.07 4.89
N LEU A 66 1.99 -4.98 4.88
CA LEU A 66 2.86 -6.09 4.46
C LEU A 66 2.65 -7.33 5.31
N ARG A 67 2.65 -7.22 6.65
CA ARG A 67 2.37 -8.34 7.56
C ARG A 67 1.01 -8.98 7.29
N ARG A 68 -0.01 -8.18 7.00
CA ARG A 68 -1.35 -8.68 6.69
C ARG A 68 -1.36 -9.44 5.37
N LEU A 69 -0.63 -8.98 4.35
CA LEU A 69 -0.50 -9.69 3.08
C LEU A 69 0.28 -11.00 3.25
N GLU A 70 1.39 -11.00 3.99
CA GLU A 70 2.14 -12.22 4.32
C GLU A 70 1.29 -13.24 5.09
N SER A 71 0.43 -12.79 6.00
CA SER A 71 -0.48 -13.69 6.74
C SER A 71 -1.56 -14.35 5.87
N GLN A 72 -1.74 -13.88 4.63
CA GLN A 72 -2.72 -14.41 3.68
C GLN A 72 -2.16 -15.47 2.72
N GLY A 73 -0.84 -15.72 2.74
CA GLY A 73 -0.18 -16.79 1.96
C GLY A 73 0.79 -16.27 0.92
#